data_AF-A0A7R9SJB7-F1
#
_entry.id   AF-A0A7R9SJB7-F1
#
_cell.length_a   1.000
_cell.length_b   1.000
_cell.length_c   1.000
_cell.angle_alpha   90.00
_cell.angle_beta   90.00
_cell.angle_gamma   90.00
#
_symmetry.space_group_name_H-M   'P 1'
#
loop_
_entity.id
_entity.type
_entity.pdbx_description
1 polymer ?
#
loop_
_entity_poly.entity_id
_entity_poly.type
_entity_poly.pdbx_seq_one_letter_code
_entity_poly.pdbx_strand_id
1 'polypeptide(L)'
;GIWVHNTVGTLRQSYGPTGLITGVEISIEEEIVWVISVYVPKMGLDRTPRDVSPFIEGNAITNYVLGGDFNTILDYTMNSRNQVSRGPESDRLSQWAARQELIGVFRAMHPDKKSF
;
A
#
# COMPACT_ATOMS: atom_id res chain seq x y z
N GLY A 1 11.53 0.60 -8.02
CA GLY A 1 10.38 1.00 -8.85
C GLY A 1 9.80 -0.23 -9.51
N ILE A 2 8.49 -0.30 -9.66
CA ILE A 2 7.80 -1.35 -10.41
C ILE A 2 7.57 -0.81 -11.83
N TRP A 3 7.94 -1.58 -12.85
CA TRP A 3 7.74 -1.23 -14.26
C TRP A 3 6.66 -2.12 -14.84
N VAL A 4 5.69 -1.54 -15.54
CA VAL A 4 4.54 -2.25 -16.12
C VAL A 4 4.59 -2.06 -17.64
N HIS A 5 4.59 -3.17 -18.39
CA HIS A 5 4.64 -3.16 -19.85
C HIS A 5 3.26 -3.38 -20.51
N ASN A 6 2.28 -3.91 -19.78
CA ASN A 6 1.01 -4.37 -20.34
C ASN A 6 -0.18 -3.70 -19.62
N THR A 7 -0.32 -2.39 -19.84
CA THR A 7 -1.53 -1.65 -19.48
C THR A 7 -2.61 -1.92 -20.50
N VAL A 8 -3.73 -2.48 -20.06
CA VAL A 8 -4.95 -2.63 -20.89
C VAL A 8 -5.99 -1.55 -20.61
N GLY A 9 -5.74 -0.70 -19.61
CA GLY A 9 -6.77 0.19 -19.07
C GLY A 9 -6.29 1.58 -18.66
N THR A 10 -7.02 2.15 -17.71
CA THR A 10 -6.95 3.58 -17.34
C THR A 10 -5.94 3.83 -16.22
N LEU A 11 -5.09 4.84 -16.38
CA LEU A 11 -4.32 5.42 -15.28
C LEU A 11 -5.26 6.31 -14.44
N ARG A 12 -5.36 6.04 -13.15
CA ARG A 12 -6.13 6.87 -12.21
C ARG A 12 -5.23 7.45 -11.15
N GLN A 13 -5.35 8.75 -10.92
CA GLN A 13 -4.60 9.45 -9.89
C GLN A 13 -5.57 10.15 -8.95
N SER A 14 -5.26 10.07 -7.66
CA SER A 14 -5.90 10.86 -6.63
C SER A 14 -4.82 11.57 -5.83
N TYR A 15 -4.99 12.87 -5.64
CA TYR A 15 -4.14 13.69 -4.79
C TYR A 15 -4.90 13.93 -3.50
N GLY A 16 -4.45 13.27 -2.43
CA GLY A 16 -5.00 13.42 -1.09
C GLY A 16 -4.00 14.09 -0.15
N PRO A 17 -4.43 14.46 1.07
CA PRO A 17 -3.52 14.86 2.12
C PRO A 17 -2.48 13.78 2.48
N THR A 18 -2.69 12.50 2.13
CA THR A 18 -1.69 11.43 2.19
C THR A 18 -0.69 11.45 1.04
N GLY A 19 -0.63 12.47 0.19
CA GLY A 19 0.23 12.49 -0.99
C GLY A 19 -0.43 11.88 -2.23
N LEU A 20 0.39 11.33 -3.13
CA LEU A 20 -0.05 10.83 -4.43
C LEU A 20 -0.44 9.35 -4.36
N ILE A 21 -1.69 9.05 -4.72
CA ILE A 21 -2.17 7.70 -5.00
C ILE A 21 -2.28 7.57 -6.51
N THR A 22 -1.56 6.60 -7.07
CA THR A 22 -1.66 6.27 -8.50
C THR A 22 -2.03 4.81 -8.65
N GLY A 23 -3.15 4.54 -9.31
CA GLY A 23 -3.57 3.20 -9.70
C GLY A 23 -3.42 3.03 -11.20
N VAL A 24 -2.88 1.89 -11.62
CA VAL A 24 -2.85 1.49 -13.02
C VAL A 24 -3.53 0.13 -13.16
N GLU A 25 -4.47 0.06 -14.09
CA GLU A 25 -5.14 -1.18 -14.45
C GLU A 25 -4.30 -1.95 -15.47
N ILE A 26 -4.02 -3.21 -15.16
CA ILE A 26 -3.24 -4.12 -16.01
C ILE A 26 -4.01 -5.42 -16.20
N SER A 27 -3.69 -6.13 -17.28
CA SER A 27 -4.21 -7.48 -17.49
C SER A 27 -3.05 -8.46 -17.60
N ILE A 28 -3.17 -9.54 -16.84
CA ILE A 28 -2.24 -10.65 -16.81
C ILE A 28 -3.10 -11.90 -17.02
N GLU A 29 -2.88 -12.63 -18.11
CA GLU A 29 -3.61 -13.86 -18.42
C GLU A 29 -5.14 -13.68 -18.36
N GLU A 30 -5.65 -12.59 -18.95
CA GLU A 30 -7.08 -12.22 -18.98
C GLU A 30 -7.69 -11.78 -17.63
N GLU A 31 -6.93 -11.86 -16.53
CA GLU A 31 -7.35 -11.29 -15.25
C GLU A 31 -6.98 -9.81 -15.17
N ILE A 32 -7.89 -9.00 -14.63
CA ILE A 32 -7.62 -7.59 -14.32
C ILE A 32 -7.00 -7.49 -12.93
N VAL A 33 -5.84 -6.84 -12.85
CA VAL A 33 -5.15 -6.53 -11.61
C VAL A 33 -4.87 -5.03 -11.56
N TRP A 34 -5.07 -4.42 -10.41
CA TRP A 34 -4.69 -3.03 -10.17
C TRP A 34 -3.36 -2.96 -9.45
N VAL A 35 -2.40 -2.22 -10.01
CA VAL A 35 -1.16 -1.88 -9.30
C VAL A 35 -1.35 -0.47 -8.73
N ILE A 36 -1.40 -0.37 -7.41
CA ILE A 36 -1.63 0.87 -6.69
C ILE A 36 -0.34 1.27 -5.99
N SER A 37 0.21 2.41 -6.42
CA SER A 37 1.37 3.04 -5.79
C SER A 37 0.89 4.15 -4.86
N VAL A 38 1.38 4.14 -3.62
CA VAL A 38 1.14 5.20 -2.64
C VAL A 38 2.44 5.84 -2.18
N TYR A 39 2.42 7.16 -2.03
CA TYR A 39 3.48 7.89 -1.35
C TYR A 39 2.88 8.66 -0.19
N VAL A 40 3.08 8.16 1.02
CA VAL A 40 2.55 8.73 2.26
C VAL A 40 3.61 9.63 2.88
N PRO A 41 3.41 10.96 2.96
CA PRO A 41 4.37 11.83 3.64
C PRO A 41 4.38 11.53 5.14
N LYS A 42 5.51 11.74 5.82
CA LYS A 42 5.67 11.49 7.27
C LYS A 42 4.59 12.14 8.16
N MET A 43 3.98 13.24 7.73
CA MET A 43 2.90 13.93 8.46
C MET A 43 1.47 13.43 8.12
N GLY A 44 1.33 12.40 7.29
CA GLY A 44 0.03 11.92 6.76
C GLY A 44 -0.27 10.44 7.02
N LEU A 45 0.47 9.82 7.95
CA LEU A 45 0.41 8.39 8.26
C LEU A 45 -0.96 7.92 8.77
N ASP A 46 -1.67 8.76 9.51
CA ASP A 46 -3.02 8.48 10.00
C ASP A 46 -4.10 8.46 8.90
N ARG A 47 -3.77 8.98 7.71
CA ARG A 47 -4.74 9.20 6.64
C ARG A 47 -4.69 8.15 5.54
N THR A 48 -3.69 7.26 5.50
CA THR A 48 -3.58 6.26 4.42
C THR A 48 -4.86 5.42 4.26
N PRO A 49 -5.48 4.87 5.33
CA PRO A 49 -6.79 4.22 5.20
C PRO A 49 -7.89 5.15 4.67
N ARG A 50 -7.86 6.44 5.03
CA ARG A 50 -8.90 7.42 4.64
C ARG A 50 -8.81 7.79 3.17
N ASP A 51 -7.62 7.80 2.58
CA ASP A 51 -7.43 8.25 1.20
C ASP A 51 -7.40 7.06 0.23
N VAL A 52 -6.87 5.91 0.65
CA VAL A 52 -6.76 4.71 -0.20
C VAL A 52 -8.09 3.95 -0.30
N SER A 53 -8.87 3.83 0.78
CA SER A 53 -10.14 3.08 0.71
C SER A 53 -11.14 3.70 -0.28
N PRO A 54 -11.38 5.03 -0.28
CA PRO A 54 -12.28 5.63 -1.27
C PRO A 54 -11.76 5.51 -2.70
N PHE A 55 -10.44 5.49 -2.90
CA PHE A 55 -9.87 5.23 -4.22
C PHE A 55 -10.18 3.80 -4.69
N ILE A 56 -10.04 2.80 -3.82
CA ILE A 56 -10.37 1.40 -4.15
C ILE A 56 -11.88 1.25 -4.40
N GLU A 57 -12.70 1.70 -3.45
CA GLU A 57 -14.16 1.58 -3.48
C GLU A 57 -14.78 2.36 -4.65
N GLY A 58 -14.36 3.62 -4.84
CA GLY A 58 -14.87 4.49 -5.90
C GLY A 58 -14.50 4.04 -7.31
N ASN A 59 -13.51 3.15 -7.44
CA ASN A 59 -13.13 2.54 -8.71
C ASN A 59 -13.52 1.05 -8.82
N ALA A 60 -14.29 0.53 -7.84
CA ALA A 60 -14.71 -0.87 -7.77
C ALA A 60 -13.54 -1.87 -7.91
N ILE A 61 -12.38 -1.54 -7.34
CA ILE A 61 -11.17 -2.36 -7.44
C ILE A 61 -11.28 -3.53 -6.47
N THR A 62 -11.22 -4.76 -6.99
CA THR A 62 -11.35 -6.00 -6.20
C THR A 62 -10.07 -6.82 -6.16
N ASN A 63 -9.23 -6.74 -7.19
CA ASN A 63 -7.97 -7.46 -7.28
C ASN A 63 -6.81 -6.46 -7.44
N TYR A 64 -5.98 -6.31 -6.42
CA TYR A 64 -4.93 -5.29 -6.44
C TYR A 64 -3.68 -5.65 -5.65
N VAL A 65 -2.58 -5.05 -6.08
CA VAL A 65 -1.32 -4.97 -5.35
C VAL A 65 -1.14 -3.53 -4.89
N LEU A 66 -1.00 -3.34 -3.59
CA LEU A 66 -0.70 -2.04 -2.99
C LEU A 66 0.76 -2.01 -2.56
N GLY A 67 1.51 -1.04 -3.09
CA GLY A 67 2.91 -0.84 -2.75
C GLY A 67 3.27 0.63 -2.70
N GLY A 68 4.45 0.94 -2.14
CA GLY A 68 4.93 2.32 -2.07
C GLY A 68 5.67 2.62 -0.78
N ASP A 69 5.85 3.91 -0.51
CA ASP A 69 6.45 4.38 0.74
C ASP A 69 5.35 4.83 1.69
N PHE A 70 5.06 3.96 2.66
CA PHE A 70 4.11 4.24 3.72
C PHE A 70 4.72 5.09 4.84
N ASN A 71 6.03 5.36 4.86
CA ASN A 71 6.74 6.08 5.93
C ASN A 71 6.51 5.53 7.36
N THR A 72 6.11 4.27 7.51
CA THR A 72 5.89 3.60 8.80
C THR A 72 6.30 2.14 8.78
N ILE A 73 6.49 1.56 9.96
CA ILE A 73 6.78 0.15 10.16
C ILE A 73 5.47 -0.59 10.44
N LEU A 74 5.13 -1.62 9.67
CA LEU A 74 3.92 -2.44 9.90
C LEU A 74 4.11 -3.56 10.92
N ASP A 75 5.35 -3.98 11.18
CA ASP A 75 5.67 -5.15 12.01
C ASP A 75 6.78 -4.81 13.02
N TYR A 76 6.55 -5.16 14.29
CA TYR A 76 7.49 -5.00 15.40
C TYR A 76 8.85 -5.65 15.18
N THR A 77 8.95 -6.63 14.28
CA THR A 77 10.20 -7.32 13.95
C THR A 77 11.14 -6.49 13.07
N MET A 78 10.69 -5.38 12.48
CA MET A 78 11.54 -4.50 11.68
C MET A 78 12.38 -3.58 12.58
N ASN A 79 13.70 -3.73 12.51
CA ASN A 79 14.70 -3.02 13.32
C ASN A 79 14.58 -1.48 13.28
N SER A 80 14.68 -0.89 14.48
CA SER A 80 14.69 0.53 14.86
C SER A 80 15.87 1.37 14.35
N ARG A 81 16.73 0.87 13.44
CA ARG A 81 17.90 1.60 12.92
C ARG A 81 17.55 2.96 12.31
N ASN A 82 16.33 3.14 11.80
CA ASN A 82 15.85 4.37 11.17
C ASN A 82 15.00 5.27 12.10
N GLN A 83 14.96 4.99 13.41
CA GLN A 83 14.15 5.73 14.40
C GLN A 83 12.63 5.79 14.10
N VAL A 84 12.13 4.97 13.17
CA VAL A 84 10.70 4.86 12.93
C VAL A 84 10.10 4.01 14.04
N SER A 85 9.56 4.65 15.07
CA SER A 85 8.83 3.95 16.12
C SER A 85 7.46 3.51 15.60
N ARG A 86 7.04 2.28 15.91
CA ARG A 86 5.65 1.88 15.72
C ARG A 86 4.76 2.78 16.59
N GLY A 87 4.06 3.70 15.95
CA GLY A 87 3.08 4.57 16.59
C GLY A 87 1.65 4.09 16.35
N PRO A 88 0.63 4.75 16.94
CA PRO A 88 -0.79 4.43 16.74
C PRO A 88 -1.22 4.36 15.27
N GLU A 89 -0.52 5.08 14.39
CA GLU A 89 -0.77 5.11 12.96
C GLU A 89 -0.40 3.80 12.27
N SER A 90 0.68 3.14 12.72
CA SER A 90 1.04 1.81 12.24
C SER A 90 -0.01 0.76 12.61
N ASP A 91 -0.57 0.84 13.83
CA ASP A 91 -1.64 -0.07 14.25
C ASP A 91 -2.91 0.15 13.43
N ARG A 92 -3.27 1.41 13.15
CA ARG A 92 -4.40 1.73 12.26
C ARG A 92 -4.21 1.18 10.86
N LEU A 93 -3.01 1.33 10.30
CA LEU A 93 -2.68 0.81 8.98
C LEU A 93 -2.71 -0.72 8.96
N SER A 94 -2.18 -1.37 10.00
CA SER A 94 -2.19 -2.84 10.16
C SER A 94 -3.62 -3.38 10.29
N GLN A 95 -4.46 -2.74 11.11
CA GLN A 95 -5.86 -3.12 11.27
C GLN A 95 -6.66 -2.88 9.99
N TRP A 96 -6.39 -1.79 9.29
CA TRP A 96 -7.02 -1.51 8.00
C TRP A 96 -6.63 -2.57 6.97
N ALA A 97 -5.34 -2.89 6.83
CA ALA A 97 -4.87 -3.92 5.92
C ALA A 97 -5.53 -5.28 6.23
N ALA A 98 -5.63 -5.65 7.50
CA ALA A 98 -6.32 -6.87 7.93
C ALA A 98 -7.81 -6.88 7.56
N ARG A 99 -8.52 -5.75 7.71
CA ARG A 99 -9.94 -5.62 7.29
C ARG A 99 -10.13 -5.70 5.78
N GLN A 100 -9.12 -5.34 5.00
CA GLN A 100 -9.08 -5.47 3.55
C GLN A 100 -8.57 -6.83 3.09
N GLU A 101 -8.33 -7.77 4.04
CA GLU A 101 -7.75 -9.09 3.78
C GLU A 101 -6.39 -9.03 3.06
N LEU A 102 -5.66 -7.93 3.24
CA LEU A 102 -4.35 -7.72 2.63
C LEU A 102 -3.27 -8.49 3.38
N ILE A 103 -2.39 -9.11 2.60
CA ILE A 103 -1.24 -9.84 3.10
C ILE A 103 0.03 -9.04 2.80
N GLY A 104 0.86 -8.83 3.82
CA GLY A 104 2.20 -8.27 3.62
C GLY A 104 3.12 -9.28 2.94
N VAL A 105 3.19 -9.24 1.61
CA VAL A 105 3.92 -10.23 0.78
C VAL A 105 5.33 -10.52 1.29
N PHE A 106 6.12 -9.49 1.56
CA PHE A 106 7.49 -9.67 2.05
C PHE A 106 7.53 -10.43 3.39
N ARG A 107 6.64 -10.09 4.32
CA ARG A 107 6.61 -10.73 5.65
C ARG A 107 6.07 -12.15 5.58
N ALA A 108 5.11 -12.41 4.71
CA ALA A 108 4.61 -13.75 4.45
C ALA A 108 5.71 -14.68 3.92
N MET A 109 6.58 -14.16 3.04
CA MET A 109 7.72 -14.91 2.48
C MET A 109 8.93 -14.97 3.41
N HIS A 110 9.08 -14.01 4.32
CA HIS A 110 10.23 -13.88 5.23
C HIS A 110 9.78 -13.53 6.67
N PRO A 111 9.10 -14.47 7.36
CA PRO A 111 8.48 -14.20 8.67
C PRO A 111 9.51 -13.88 9.77
N ASP A 112 10.73 -14.38 9.65
CA ASP A 112 11.80 -14.29 10.64
C ASP A 112 12.80 -13.14 10.40
N LYS A 113 12.71 -12.46 9.23
CA LYS A 113 13.70 -11.45 8.84
C LYS A 113 13.52 -10.13 9.58
N LYS A 114 14.50 -9.77 10.41
CA LYS A 114 14.40 -8.62 11.34
C LYS A 114 14.95 -7.29 10.80
N SER A 115 15.65 -7.28 9.67
CA SER A 115 16.18 -6.05 9.09
C SER A 115 16.47 -6.19 7.60
N PHE A 116 16.55 -5.03 6.95
CA PHE A 116 17.18 -4.82 5.65
C PHE A 116 18.54 -4.17 5.86
#